data_AF-A0A560BCA7-F1
#
_entry.id   AF-A0A560BCA7-F1
#
_cell.length_a   1.000
_cell.length_b   1.000
_cell.length_c   1.000
_cell.angle_alpha   90.00
_cell.angle_beta   90.00
_cell.angle_gamma   90.00
#
_symmetry.space_group_name_H-M   'P 1'
#
loop_
_entity.id
_entity.type
_entity.pdbx_description
1 polymer ?
#
loop_
_entity_poly.entity_id
_entity_poly.type
_entity_poly.pdbx_seq_one_letter_code
_entity_poly.pdbx_strand_id
1 'polypeptide(L)' 'RLALYDATMDLGAVIRSARVEGGGTTLDLGGGNRITILGQTGNVAAWFA' A
#
# COMPACT_ATOMS: atom_id res chain seq x y z
N ARG A 1 -5.60 -18.16 0.17
CA ARG A 1 -4.90 -17.12 0.97
C ARG A 1 -4.01 -16.34 0.02
N LEU A 2 -4.09 -15.02 0.00
CA LEU A 2 -3.17 -14.17 -0.76
C LEU A 2 -2.04 -13.76 0.17
N ALA A 3 -0.81 -13.96 -0.25
CA ALA A 3 0.38 -13.50 0.45
C ALA A 3 1.36 -12.96 -0.59
N LEU A 4 1.91 -11.78 -0.32
CA LEU A 4 2.98 -11.18 -1.11
C LEU A 4 4.24 -11.22 -0.25
N TYR A 5 5.31 -11.79 -0.80
CA TYR A 5 6.62 -11.81 -0.17
C TYR A 5 7.66 -11.36 -1.18
N ASP A 6 8.37 -10.29 -0.83
CA ASP A 6 9.51 -9.78 -1.59
C ASP A 6 10.53 -9.24 -0.60
N ALA A 7 11.68 -9.92 -0.51
CA ALA A 7 12.76 -9.55 0.41
C ALA A 7 13.48 -8.26 -0.01
N THR A 8 13.25 -7.78 -1.23
CA THR A 8 13.86 -6.56 -1.77
C THR A 8 12.97 -5.33 -1.64
N MET A 9 11.75 -5.49 -1.12
CA MET A 9 10.78 -4.40 -1.00
C MET A 9 11.16 -3.40 0.09
N ASP A 10 11.25 -2.12 -0.29
CA ASP A 10 11.32 -1.02 0.67
C ASP A 10 9.92 -0.72 1.22
N LEU A 11 9.59 -1.31 2.36
CA LEU A 11 8.31 -1.07 3.05
C LEU A 11 8.08 0.41 3.36
N GLY A 12 9.13 1.17 3.67
CA GLY A 12 9.02 2.61 3.94
C GLY A 12 8.66 3.41 2.68
N ALA A 13 9.10 2.99 1.51
CA ALA A 13 8.65 3.56 0.24
C ALA A 13 7.17 3.23 -0.05
N VAL A 14 6.76 1.98 0.18
CA VAL A 14 5.36 1.55 0.01
C VAL A 14 4.42 2.39 0.88
N ILE A 15 4.72 2.55 2.17
CA ILE A 15 3.90 3.33 3.10
C ILE A 15 3.78 4.80 2.65
N ARG A 16 4.90 5.43 2.28
CA ARG A 16 4.93 6.81 1.78
C ARG A 16 4.20 6.99 0.46
N SER A 17 4.03 5.93 -0.32
CA SER A 17 3.33 5.97 -1.60
C SER A 17 1.81 6.02 -1.46
N ALA A 18 1.25 5.80 -0.27
CA ALA A 18 -0.18 5.70 -0.06
C ALA A 18 -0.94 6.93 -0.59
N ARG A 19 -1.89 6.69 -1.50
CA ARG A 19 -2.79 7.73 -2.04
C ARG A 19 -4.24 7.34 -1.83
N VAL A 20 -5.03 8.26 -1.27
CA VAL A 20 -6.47 8.10 -1.08
C VAL A 20 -7.20 8.78 -2.24
N GLU A 21 -7.80 7.98 -3.12
CA GLU A 21 -8.46 8.44 -4.33
C GLU A 21 -9.72 7.62 -4.57
N GLY A 22 -10.83 8.26 -4.96
CA GLY A 22 -12.07 7.56 -5.32
C GLY A 22 -12.67 6.67 -4.22
N GLY A 23 -12.38 6.96 -2.94
CA GLY A 23 -12.87 6.17 -1.81
C GLY A 23 -12.09 4.88 -1.52
N GLY A 24 -10.93 4.68 -2.16
CA GLY A 24 -9.98 3.62 -1.84
C GLY A 24 -8.60 4.16 -1.53
N THR A 25 -7.70 3.28 -1.07
CA THR A 25 -6.29 3.61 -0.92
C THR A 25 -5.43 2.75 -1.81
N THR A 26 -4.55 3.42 -2.54
CA THR A 26 -3.60 2.81 -3.46
C THR A 26 -2.20 2.82 -2.87
N LEU A 27 -1.51 1.68 -2.96
CA LEU A 27 -0.11 1.49 -2.56
C LEU A 27 0.70 1.09 -3.79
N ASP A 28 1.81 1.79 -4.00
CA ASP A 28 2.83 1.42 -4.97
C ASP A 28 3.79 0.42 -4.35
N LEU A 29 3.94 -0.75 -4.98
CA LEU A 29 4.82 -1.81 -4.52
C LEU A 29 6.17 -1.80 -5.26
N GLY A 30 6.36 -0.89 -6.21
CA GLY A 30 7.50 -0.88 -7.12
C GLY A 30 7.36 -1.90 -8.26
N GLY A 31 8.26 -1.81 -9.23
CA GLY A 31 8.28 -2.73 -10.38
C GLY A 31 7.01 -2.69 -11.25
N GLY A 32 6.24 -1.59 -11.19
CA GLY A 32 4.96 -1.44 -11.88
C GLY A 32 3.77 -2.10 -11.16
N ASN A 33 3.98 -2.72 -10.00
CA ASN A 33 2.93 -3.36 -9.23
C ASN A 33 2.21 -2.37 -8.32
N ARG A 34 0.90 -2.53 -8.20
CA ARG A 34 0.04 -1.67 -7.39
C ARG A 34 -1.06 -2.48 -6.74
N ILE A 35 -1.36 -2.16 -5.48
CA ILE A 35 -2.54 -2.66 -4.78
C ILE A 35 -3.47 -1.49 -4.49
N THR A 36 -4.75 -1.66 -4.78
CA THR A 36 -5.81 -0.76 -4.33
C THR A 36 -6.69 -1.51 -3.34
N ILE A 37 -6.80 -0.97 -2.14
CA ILE A 37 -7.70 -1.45 -1.10
C ILE A 37 -8.98 -0.62 -1.20
N LEU A 38 -10.10 -1.28 -1.49
CA LEU A 38 -11.40 -0.63 -1.63
C LEU A 38 -12.01 -0.34 -0.25
N GLY A 39 -12.55 0.87 -0.08
CA GLY A 39 -13.19 1.32 1.16
C GLY A 39 -12.33 2.30 1.99
N GLN A 40 -12.94 2.85 3.03
CA GLN A 40 -12.31 3.80 3.96
C GLN A 40 -11.25 3.10 4.81
N THR A 41 -10.04 3.06 4.30
CA THR A 41 -8.87 2.45 4.94
C THR A 41 -8.23 3.38 5.99
N GLY A 42 -8.60 4.66 6.01
CA GLY A 42 -8.11 5.63 6.99
C GLY A 42 -6.65 6.02 6.73
N ASN A 43 -5.92 6.40 7.78
CA ASN A 43 -4.52 6.75 7.68
C ASN A 43 -3.65 5.49 7.56
N VAL A 44 -3.25 5.12 6.34
CA VAL A 44 -2.41 3.93 6.09
C VAL A 44 -1.07 4.00 6.81
N ALA A 45 -0.47 5.17 6.98
CA ALA A 45 0.78 5.28 7.73
C ALA A 45 0.63 4.81 9.19
N ALA A 46 -0.57 4.94 9.77
CA ALA A 46 -0.86 4.49 11.13
C ALA A 46 -0.97 2.96 11.25
N TRP A 47 -1.08 2.21 10.15
CA TRP A 47 -1.11 0.74 10.20
C TRP A 47 0.23 0.10 10.55
N PHE A 48 1.31 0.85 10.36
CA PHE A 48 2.68 0.38 10.49
C PHE A 48 3.43 1.06 11.65
N ALA A 49 2.70 1.71 12.54
CA ALA A 49 3.20 2.30 13.78
C ALA A 49 3.30 1.25 14.90
#